data_AF-A0A089IB50-F1
#
_entry.id   AF-A0A089IB50-F1
#
_cell.length_a   1.000
_cell.length_b   1.000
_cell.length_c   1.000
_cell.angle_alpha   90.00
_cell.angle_beta   90.00
_cell.angle_gamma   90.00
#
_symmetry.space_group_name_H-M   'P 1'
#
loop_
_entity.id
_entity.type
_entity.pdbx_description
1 polymer ?
#
loop_
_entity_poly.entity_id
_entity_poly.type
_entity_poly.pdbx_seq_one_letter_code
_entity_poly.pdbx_strand_id
1 'polypeptide(L)'
;MKRKTGSSVKKNPYISMDGLYGIKDELLDAALLYHFSDHEISQIIYGNVSLLRAIKISKLELSGNKVDSVLLREKLSQVLSNYYELYNKFVNSYLSYMENTLDIIANKTDRTIDEVVRNIKGIYEKNVIPTHTTINILRFYKNGLHKQLLVELFVDQHPESIYKELISKQVLSVEDKKLNKSQVNNSPKKEGGDLSRNNFEYLHDTSDDAKEIDLPNDPREIVESAIRMLEHASEMYKEKESDGEYKDLYDNLLEEQNELKVTIENQSLKLRDLEKLIKSNNKQIKGFTSEINQLQMSNTRLNQNYENQLKEQGKISQTLGETRKERDTLQAENDTLTRKINNYEKETNTLLIERESIFREESNKQLQSSQLDLRQVQQELEDIKDKMNIENSNNLKLMQELQQALSQIDRLNKDYELLLSEREELLRVKTLSESGVQGEEETNLDFEWLAKEFNYDNTPT
;
A
#
# COMPACT_ATOMS: atom_id res chain seq x y z
N MET A 1 5.84 -19.79 43.73
CA MET A 1 6.18 -19.55 42.31
C MET A 1 5.79 -18.11 41.94
N LYS A 2 6.67 -17.33 41.29
CA LYS A 2 6.28 -16.01 40.74
C LYS A 2 5.52 -16.21 39.43
N ARG A 3 4.28 -15.73 39.32
CA ARG A 3 3.53 -15.73 38.04
C ARG A 3 4.22 -14.77 37.08
N LYS A 4 4.54 -15.22 35.86
CA LYS A 4 4.99 -14.32 34.79
C LYS A 4 3.79 -13.48 34.34
N THR A 5 3.90 -12.15 34.45
CA THR A 5 2.97 -11.21 33.82
C THR A 5 3.17 -11.27 32.31
N GLY A 6 2.23 -11.92 31.60
CA GLY A 6 2.24 -11.94 30.15
C GLY A 6 1.77 -10.58 29.61
N SER A 7 2.69 -9.74 29.16
CA SER A 7 2.34 -8.58 28.35
C SER A 7 1.84 -9.07 26.98
N SER A 8 0.53 -8.95 26.75
CA SER A 8 -0.10 -9.26 25.46
C SER A 8 0.24 -8.16 24.44
N VAL A 9 1.47 -8.20 23.90
CA VAL A 9 1.93 -7.26 22.87
C VAL A 9 1.02 -7.35 21.65
N LYS A 10 0.27 -6.27 21.40
CA LYS A 10 -0.73 -6.12 20.34
C LYS A 10 -0.04 -6.32 18.97
N LYS A 11 -0.46 -7.34 18.20
CA LYS A 11 0.11 -7.60 16.87
C LYS A 11 -0.68 -6.83 15.82
N ASN A 12 -0.19 -5.66 15.43
CA ASN A 12 -0.84 -4.79 14.44
C ASN A 12 -0.25 -5.11 13.04
N PRO A 13 -1.01 -5.73 12.10
CA PRO A 13 -0.49 -6.27 10.84
C PRO A 13 0.20 -5.22 9.96
N TYR A 14 1.34 -5.53 9.33
CA TYR A 14 1.97 -4.56 8.44
C TYR A 14 1.08 -4.36 7.20
N ILE A 15 0.49 -3.17 7.10
CA ILE A 15 -0.32 -2.73 5.96
C ILE A 15 0.56 -1.84 5.12
N SER A 16 0.84 -2.26 3.89
CA SER A 16 1.60 -1.45 2.94
C SER A 16 0.80 -0.24 2.50
N MET A 17 1.48 0.90 2.37
CA MET A 17 0.92 2.15 1.83
C MET A 17 1.45 2.48 0.44
N ASP A 18 2.28 1.61 -0.17
CA ASP A 18 2.89 1.88 -1.48
C ASP A 18 1.84 2.19 -2.54
N GLY A 19 1.97 3.38 -3.14
CA GLY A 19 1.04 3.92 -4.14
C GLY A 19 -0.24 4.54 -3.57
N LEU A 20 -0.58 4.31 -2.30
CA LEU A 20 -1.72 4.96 -1.65
C LEU A 20 -1.33 6.38 -1.23
N TYR A 21 -1.89 7.38 -1.92
CA TYR A 21 -1.53 8.80 -1.78
C TYR A 21 -0.07 9.14 -2.17
N GLY A 22 0.61 8.28 -2.94
CA GLY A 22 1.92 8.54 -3.53
C GLY A 22 3.12 8.45 -2.58
N ILE A 23 2.91 8.15 -1.30
CA ILE A 23 4.00 7.90 -0.34
C ILE A 23 4.52 6.47 -0.52
N LYS A 24 5.83 6.27 -0.34
CA LYS A 24 6.43 4.93 -0.27
C LYS A 24 6.58 4.41 1.16
N ASP A 25 6.47 3.11 1.32
CA ASP A 25 6.64 2.43 2.60
C ASP A 25 8.03 2.62 3.21
N GLU A 26 9.12 2.62 2.43
CA GLU A 26 10.47 2.74 3.00
C GLU A 26 10.74 4.15 3.57
N LEU A 27 9.95 5.15 3.13
CA LEU A 27 9.99 6.52 3.64
C LEU A 27 9.20 6.66 4.95
N LEU A 28 8.03 6.01 5.04
CA LEU A 28 7.28 5.91 6.31
C LEU A 28 8.09 5.15 7.36
N ASP A 29 8.76 4.07 6.98
CA ASP A 29 9.59 3.29 7.89
C ASP A 29 10.88 4.02 8.27
N ALA A 30 11.50 4.79 7.35
CA ALA A 30 12.62 5.67 7.70
C ALA A 30 12.21 6.78 8.67
N ALA A 31 11.03 7.39 8.48
CA ALA A 31 10.47 8.38 9.39
C ALA A 31 10.16 7.78 10.77
N LEU A 32 9.57 6.58 10.83
CA LEU A 32 9.33 5.85 12.09
C LEU A 32 10.65 5.60 12.84
N LEU A 33 11.67 5.11 12.14
CA LEU A 33 12.99 4.83 12.70
C LEU A 33 13.70 6.11 13.17
N TYR A 34 13.38 7.28 12.61
CA TYR A 34 14.06 8.52 12.97
C TYR A 34 13.88 8.90 14.45
N HIS A 35 12.74 8.52 15.07
CA HIS A 35 12.40 8.83 16.45
C HIS A 35 13.04 7.92 17.51
N PHE A 36 13.77 6.88 17.10
CA PHE A 36 14.54 6.03 18.02
C PHE A 36 15.99 6.51 18.08
N SER A 37 16.63 6.34 19.24
CA SER A 37 18.07 6.59 19.34
C SER A 37 18.86 5.51 18.59
N ASP A 38 20.05 5.86 18.11
CA ASP A 38 20.94 4.90 17.44
C ASP A 38 21.35 3.76 18.37
N HIS A 39 21.31 3.98 19.68
CA HIS A 39 21.53 2.95 20.69
C HIS A 39 20.38 1.93 20.74
N GLU A 40 19.12 2.37 20.74
CA GLU A 40 17.95 1.48 20.70
C GLU A 40 17.90 0.69 19.40
N ILE A 41 18.09 1.36 18.25
CA ILE A 41 18.17 0.73 16.93
C ILE A 41 19.28 -0.34 16.94
N SER A 42 20.48 0.00 17.42
CA SER A 42 21.60 -0.93 17.47
C SER A 42 21.35 -2.12 18.40
N GLN A 43 20.78 -1.93 19.59
CA GLN A 43 20.41 -3.04 20.48
C GLN A 43 19.37 -3.98 19.82
N ILE A 44 18.34 -3.41 19.19
CA ILE A 44 17.27 -4.13 18.52
C ILE A 44 17.81 -4.97 17.34
N ILE A 45 18.79 -4.45 16.59
CA ILE A 45 19.45 -5.16 15.49
C ILE A 45 20.44 -6.23 16.01
N TYR A 46 21.26 -5.91 17.02
CA TYR A 46 22.39 -6.74 17.46
C TYR A 46 22.00 -8.16 17.89
N GLY A 47 20.78 -8.33 18.42
CA GLY A 47 20.21 -9.64 18.76
C GLY A 47 19.79 -10.50 17.56
N ASN A 48 19.51 -9.90 16.39
CA ASN A 48 18.86 -10.56 15.26
C ASN A 48 19.82 -10.86 14.10
N VAL A 49 20.33 -12.09 14.06
CA VAL A 49 21.30 -12.56 13.05
C VAL A 49 20.72 -12.56 11.62
N SER A 50 19.42 -12.83 11.47
CA SER A 50 18.74 -12.81 10.17
C SER A 50 18.65 -11.39 9.62
N LEU A 51 18.27 -10.42 10.48
CA LEU A 51 18.18 -9.01 10.13
C LEU A 51 19.55 -8.43 9.74
N LEU A 52 20.60 -8.70 10.53
CA LEU A 52 21.99 -8.32 10.22
C LEU A 52 22.44 -8.82 8.84
N ARG A 53 22.06 -10.05 8.47
CA ARG A 53 22.32 -10.61 7.13
C ARG A 53 21.53 -9.87 6.04
N ALA A 54 20.28 -9.51 6.28
CA ALA A 54 19.44 -8.80 5.32
C ALA A 54 19.93 -7.38 5.03
N ILE A 55 20.28 -6.60 6.08
CA ILE A 55 20.83 -5.23 5.95
C ILE A 55 22.32 -5.20 5.51
N LYS A 56 22.94 -6.38 5.35
CA LYS A 56 24.35 -6.58 4.98
C LYS A 56 25.31 -5.80 5.90
N ILE A 57 25.20 -6.05 7.21
CA ILE A 57 26.07 -5.47 8.26
C ILE A 57 26.48 -6.58 9.23
N SER A 58 27.77 -6.66 9.58
CA SER A 58 28.27 -7.60 10.59
C SER A 58 28.13 -7.06 12.02
N LYS A 59 28.12 -7.96 13.01
CA LYS A 59 28.09 -7.57 14.43
C LYS A 59 29.28 -6.70 14.83
N LEU A 60 30.45 -6.88 14.19
CA LEU A 60 31.69 -6.16 14.48
C LEU A 60 31.66 -4.71 13.96
N GLU A 61 30.99 -4.45 12.85
CA GLU A 61 30.78 -3.09 12.33
C GLU A 61 29.77 -2.35 13.21
N LEU A 62 28.68 -3.03 13.60
CA LEU A 62 27.64 -2.47 14.48
C LEU A 62 28.18 -2.16 15.89
N SER A 63 28.96 -3.06 16.49
CA SER A 63 29.54 -2.86 17.83
C SER A 63 30.72 -1.88 17.86
N GLY A 64 31.27 -1.54 16.69
CA GLY A 64 32.42 -0.64 16.55
C GLY A 64 32.05 0.81 16.24
N ASN A 65 30.76 1.16 16.20
CA ASN A 65 30.23 2.43 15.69
C ASN A 65 30.79 2.82 14.30
N LYS A 66 31.07 1.81 13.45
CA LYS A 66 31.67 2.02 12.11
C LYS A 66 30.63 2.20 11.00
N VAL A 67 29.35 2.05 11.34
CA VAL A 67 28.23 2.27 10.42
C VAL A 67 27.63 3.64 10.74
N ASP A 68 27.57 4.52 9.74
CA ASP A 68 26.80 5.76 9.79
C ASP A 68 25.33 5.46 10.14
N SER A 69 24.76 6.20 11.08
CA SER A 69 23.39 5.94 11.54
C SER A 69 22.33 6.32 10.50
N VAL A 70 22.61 7.26 9.60
CA VAL A 70 21.71 7.54 8.45
C VAL A 70 21.64 6.32 7.54
N LEU A 71 22.79 5.78 7.13
CA LEU A 71 22.89 4.54 6.35
C LEU A 71 22.30 3.31 7.08
N LEU A 72 22.39 3.23 8.41
CA LEU A 72 21.78 2.17 9.21
C LEU A 72 20.25 2.25 9.18
N ARG A 73 19.68 3.47 9.32
CA ARG A 73 18.24 3.74 9.26
C ARG A 73 17.68 3.44 7.87
N GLU A 74 18.37 3.87 6.81
CA GLU A 74 18.03 3.61 5.41
C GLU A 74 17.99 2.10 5.08
N LYS A 75 19.07 1.37 5.41
CA LYS A 75 19.12 -0.09 5.19
C LYS A 75 18.09 -0.86 6.00
N LEU A 76 17.69 -0.35 7.16
CA LEU A 76 16.68 -0.98 8.00
C LEU A 76 15.26 -0.73 7.48
N SER A 77 14.94 0.47 6.97
CA SER A 77 13.59 0.75 6.44
C SER A 77 13.26 -0.08 5.20
N GLN A 78 14.22 -0.27 4.29
CA GLN A 78 14.12 -1.17 3.13
C GLN A 78 13.80 -2.65 3.49
N VAL A 79 13.98 -3.03 4.75
CA VAL A 79 13.87 -4.42 5.24
C VAL A 79 12.74 -4.58 6.28
N LEU A 80 12.19 -3.48 6.82
CA LEU A 80 11.32 -3.49 7.99
C LEU A 80 9.99 -4.23 7.75
N SER A 81 9.42 -4.07 6.56
CA SER A 81 8.23 -4.80 6.06
C SER A 81 8.36 -6.33 6.16
N ASN A 82 9.54 -6.86 5.87
CA ASN A 82 9.85 -8.30 5.93
C ASN A 82 10.09 -8.80 7.37
N TYR A 83 10.27 -7.89 8.34
CA TYR A 83 10.58 -8.21 9.73
C TYR A 83 9.47 -7.70 10.66
N TYR A 84 8.26 -8.21 10.42
CA TYR A 84 7.01 -7.85 11.10
C TYR A 84 7.08 -7.75 12.65
N GLU A 85 7.81 -8.66 13.32
CA GLU A 85 7.98 -8.60 14.78
C GLU A 85 8.91 -7.47 15.25
N LEU A 86 9.77 -6.96 14.37
CA LEU A 86 10.61 -5.79 14.59
C LEU A 86 9.80 -4.51 14.43
N TYR A 87 9.00 -4.41 13.36
CA TYR A 87 8.05 -3.33 13.14
C TYR A 87 7.11 -3.15 14.34
N ASN A 88 6.54 -4.25 14.85
CA ASN A 88 5.71 -4.23 16.06
C ASN A 88 6.45 -3.76 17.32
N LYS A 89 7.76 -3.97 17.45
CA LYS A 89 8.52 -3.43 18.60
C LYS A 89 8.59 -1.91 18.53
N PHE A 90 8.94 -1.33 17.37
CA PHE A 90 8.96 0.11 17.18
C PHE A 90 7.56 0.73 17.36
N VAL A 91 6.54 0.17 16.71
CA VAL A 91 5.14 0.64 16.81
C VAL A 91 4.59 0.57 18.23
N ASN A 92 4.78 -0.54 18.95
CA ASN A 92 4.14 -0.75 20.24
C ASN A 92 4.86 -0.05 21.41
N SER A 93 6.10 0.44 21.23
CA SER A 93 6.81 1.24 22.24
C SER A 93 6.04 2.52 22.65
N TYR A 94 5.10 2.99 21.82
CA TYR A 94 4.31 4.19 22.07
C TYR A 94 2.78 3.95 22.02
N LEU A 95 2.34 2.70 22.23
CA LEU A 95 0.91 2.34 22.09
C LEU A 95 -0.03 3.19 22.96
N SER A 96 0.42 3.63 24.14
CA SER A 96 -0.35 4.48 25.06
C SER A 96 -0.62 5.90 24.52
N TYR A 97 0.31 6.48 23.75
CA TYR A 97 0.06 7.76 23.07
C TYR A 97 -0.92 7.58 21.91
N MET A 98 -0.80 6.46 21.20
CA MET A 98 -1.72 6.04 20.13
C MET A 98 -3.16 5.90 20.64
N GLU A 99 -3.38 5.16 21.74
CA GLU A 99 -4.71 4.89 22.28
C GLU A 99 -5.37 6.18 22.84
N ASN A 100 -4.63 7.00 23.62
CA ASN A 100 -5.11 8.32 24.04
C ASN A 100 -5.46 9.25 22.87
N THR A 101 -4.69 9.23 21.78
CA THR A 101 -4.94 10.05 20.59
C THR A 101 -6.18 9.57 19.83
N LEU A 102 -6.32 8.26 19.67
CA LEU A 102 -7.48 7.65 19.01
C LEU A 102 -8.76 7.88 19.80
N ASP A 103 -8.73 7.84 21.13
CA ASP A 103 -9.90 8.15 21.96
C ASP A 103 -10.38 9.60 21.80
N ILE A 104 -9.47 10.56 21.59
CA ILE A 104 -9.80 11.96 21.30
C ILE A 104 -10.44 12.13 19.91
N ILE A 105 -10.04 11.28 18.95
CA ILE A 105 -10.56 11.28 17.57
C ILE A 105 -11.89 10.53 17.45
N ALA A 106 -12.08 9.44 18.19
CA ALA A 106 -13.20 8.50 17.99
C ALA A 106 -14.43 8.77 18.86
N ASN A 107 -14.29 9.24 20.11
CA ASN A 107 -15.38 9.19 21.10
C ASN A 107 -16.43 10.31 21.01
N LYS A 108 -16.60 10.99 19.87
CA LYS A 108 -17.71 11.94 19.63
C LYS A 108 -18.21 11.85 18.19
N THR A 109 -19.35 11.18 18.01
CA THR A 109 -20.05 10.97 16.73
C THR A 109 -20.67 12.22 16.13
N ASP A 110 -20.96 13.22 16.97
CA ASP A 110 -21.86 14.33 16.61
C ASP A 110 -21.06 15.61 16.30
N ARG A 111 -20.19 15.54 15.27
CA ARG A 111 -19.34 16.66 14.84
C ARG A 111 -19.38 16.85 13.33
N THR A 112 -19.42 18.10 12.89
CA THR A 112 -19.30 18.46 11.47
C THR A 112 -17.87 18.24 10.95
N ILE A 113 -17.71 18.05 9.64
CA ILE A 113 -16.40 17.83 9.01
C ILE A 113 -15.44 18.98 9.34
N ASP A 114 -15.91 20.23 9.27
CA ASP A 114 -15.10 21.42 9.58
C ASP A 114 -14.67 21.48 11.05
N GLU A 115 -15.50 21.05 11.99
CA GLU A 115 -15.11 20.93 13.39
C GLU A 115 -14.05 19.84 13.58
N VAL A 116 -14.18 18.69 12.89
CA VAL A 116 -13.16 17.64 12.99
C VAL A 116 -11.84 18.10 12.38
N VAL A 117 -11.85 18.76 11.21
CA VAL A 117 -10.67 19.39 10.59
C VAL A 117 -10.05 20.44 11.53
N ARG A 118 -10.86 21.30 12.17
CA ARG A 118 -10.38 22.35 13.07
C ARG A 118 -9.83 21.80 14.39
N ASN A 119 -10.44 20.76 14.95
CA ASN A 119 -9.91 20.06 16.13
C ASN A 119 -8.61 19.31 15.79
N ILE A 120 -8.55 18.66 14.62
CA ILE A 120 -7.33 18.03 14.08
C ILE A 120 -6.21 19.08 13.99
N LYS A 121 -6.41 20.17 13.25
CA LYS A 121 -5.42 21.25 13.10
C LYS A 121 -4.99 21.82 14.46
N GLY A 122 -5.93 22.13 15.36
CA GLY A 122 -5.64 22.64 16.70
C GLY A 122 -4.93 21.66 17.67
N ILE A 123 -4.81 20.38 17.31
CA ILE A 123 -3.95 19.39 18.00
C ILE A 123 -2.57 19.31 17.33
N TYR A 124 -2.51 19.37 15.99
CA TYR A 124 -1.24 19.39 15.23
C TYR A 124 -0.43 20.67 15.41
N GLU A 125 -1.08 21.84 15.43
CA GLU A 125 -0.47 23.16 15.71
C GLU A 125 0.18 23.26 17.11
N LYS A 126 -0.14 22.32 18.01
CA LYS A 126 0.40 22.23 19.38
C LYS A 126 1.51 21.18 19.53
N ASN A 127 1.97 20.56 18.44
CA ASN A 127 2.97 19.47 18.44
C ASN A 127 2.59 18.25 19.31
N VAL A 128 1.29 17.94 19.46
CA VAL A 128 0.81 16.93 20.42
C VAL A 128 0.78 15.50 19.87
N ILE A 129 0.68 15.32 18.55
CA ILE A 129 0.64 13.97 17.93
C ILE A 129 2.02 13.62 17.37
N PRO A 130 2.70 12.59 17.91
CA PRO A 130 3.99 12.15 17.38
C PRO A 130 3.87 11.45 16.02
N THR A 131 4.92 11.56 15.21
CA THR A 131 5.06 10.92 13.88
C THR A 131 4.71 9.43 13.86
N HIS A 132 5.04 8.67 14.91
CA HIS A 132 4.67 7.25 15.03
C HIS A 132 3.15 7.04 15.08
N THR A 133 2.39 7.96 15.68
CA THR A 133 0.92 7.90 15.75
C THR A 133 0.33 8.23 14.39
N THR A 134 0.88 9.23 13.68
CA THR A 134 0.48 9.55 12.30
C THR A 134 0.70 8.37 11.35
N ILE A 135 1.89 7.75 11.37
CA ILE A 135 2.22 6.56 10.55
C ILE A 135 1.28 5.39 10.87
N ASN A 136 0.96 5.17 12.15
CA ASN A 136 0.02 4.13 12.55
C ASN A 136 -1.43 4.45 12.11
N ILE A 137 -1.90 5.69 12.21
CA ILE A 137 -3.25 6.07 11.73
C ILE A 137 -3.32 5.92 10.20
N LEU A 138 -2.28 6.33 9.47
CA LEU A 138 -2.17 6.16 8.03
C LEU A 138 -2.24 4.68 7.61
N ARG A 139 -1.59 3.77 8.33
CA ARG A 139 -1.66 2.32 8.04
C ARG A 139 -2.96 1.67 8.53
N PHE A 140 -3.31 1.85 9.81
CA PHE A 140 -4.33 1.05 10.51
C PHE A 140 -5.76 1.61 10.54
N TYR A 141 -5.95 2.92 10.42
CA TYR A 141 -7.28 3.50 10.56
C TYR A 141 -8.15 3.23 9.33
N LYS A 142 -9.43 2.93 9.51
CA LYS A 142 -10.32 2.50 8.40
C LYS A 142 -10.99 3.63 7.63
N ASN A 143 -11.08 4.84 8.19
CA ASN A 143 -11.75 5.96 7.55
C ASN A 143 -10.76 6.76 6.67
N GLY A 144 -10.99 6.76 5.35
CA GLY A 144 -10.12 7.37 4.35
C GLY A 144 -10.06 8.90 4.39
N LEU A 145 -11.11 9.59 4.87
CA LEU A 145 -11.14 11.06 4.95
C LEU A 145 -10.05 11.58 5.90
N HIS A 146 -9.82 10.89 7.02
CA HIS A 146 -8.74 11.23 7.93
C HIS A 146 -7.36 10.88 7.33
N LYS A 147 -7.23 9.81 6.52
CA LYS A 147 -5.94 9.53 5.86
C LYS A 147 -5.54 10.65 4.91
N GLN A 148 -6.48 11.17 4.11
CA GLN A 148 -6.23 12.30 3.19
C GLN A 148 -5.73 13.54 3.95
N LEU A 149 -6.47 13.99 4.96
CA LEU A 149 -6.10 15.15 5.79
C LEU A 149 -4.77 14.97 6.53
N LEU A 150 -4.39 13.73 6.85
CA LEU A 150 -3.12 13.42 7.53
C LEU A 150 -1.94 13.34 6.56
N VAL A 151 -2.14 12.99 5.29
CA VAL A 151 -1.07 13.01 4.27
C VAL A 151 -0.60 14.44 4.03
N GLU A 152 -1.52 15.38 3.83
CA GLU A 152 -1.20 16.80 3.63
C GLU A 152 -0.39 17.36 4.82
N LEU A 153 -0.89 17.17 6.04
CA LEU A 153 -0.23 17.63 7.27
C LEU A 153 1.12 16.94 7.55
N PHE A 154 1.29 15.68 7.16
CA PHE A 154 2.55 14.95 7.33
C PHE A 154 3.64 15.45 6.37
N VAL A 155 3.27 15.87 5.16
CA VAL A 155 4.19 16.52 4.21
C VAL A 155 4.58 17.92 4.72
N ASP A 156 3.63 18.71 5.20
CA ASP A 156 3.88 20.05 5.75
C ASP A 156 4.76 20.05 7.02
N GLN A 157 4.66 19.02 7.87
CA GLN A 157 5.44 18.92 9.12
C GLN A 157 6.82 18.28 8.95
N HIS A 158 7.09 17.57 7.85
CA HIS A 158 8.40 16.97 7.56
C HIS A 158 8.99 17.39 6.20
N PRO A 159 9.15 18.71 5.95
CA PRO A 159 9.60 19.20 4.65
C PRO A 159 11.07 18.86 4.36
N GLU A 160 11.25 18.21 3.23
CA GLU A 160 12.42 18.23 2.34
C GLU A 160 13.78 17.67 2.82
N SER A 161 14.15 17.67 4.10
CA SER A 161 15.54 17.35 4.51
C SER A 161 15.96 15.91 4.15
N ILE A 162 15.28 14.92 4.72
CA ILE A 162 15.52 13.49 4.47
C ILE A 162 15.14 13.11 3.03
N TYR A 163 14.08 13.73 2.48
CA TYR A 163 13.65 13.53 1.10
C TYR A 163 14.74 13.92 0.09
N LYS A 164 15.39 15.08 0.25
CA LYS A 164 16.47 15.52 -0.64
C LYS A 164 17.73 14.67 -0.49
N GLU A 165 18.10 14.27 0.73
CA GLU A 165 19.30 13.46 0.93
C GLU A 165 19.17 12.06 0.30
N LEU A 166 18.05 11.35 0.50
CA LEU A 166 17.83 10.03 -0.10
C LEU A 166 17.69 10.07 -1.62
N ILE A 167 17.02 11.09 -2.18
CA ILE A 167 16.87 11.23 -3.65
C ILE A 167 18.19 11.60 -4.32
N SER A 168 19.01 12.47 -3.72
CA SER A 168 20.30 12.88 -4.30
C SER A 168 21.30 11.71 -4.49
N LYS A 169 21.18 10.64 -3.70
CA LYS A 169 22.00 9.42 -3.84
C LYS A 169 21.57 8.52 -5.02
N GLN A 170 20.42 8.75 -5.65
CA GLN A 170 19.93 7.93 -6.79
C GLN A 170 20.29 8.47 -8.18
N VAL A 171 20.84 9.69 -8.30
CA VAL A 171 21.08 10.36 -9.60
C VAL A 171 22.57 10.35 -10.04
N LEU A 172 23.49 9.93 -9.17
CA LEU A 172 24.94 9.95 -9.44
C LEU A 172 25.63 8.58 -9.25
N SER A 173 25.29 7.60 -10.12
CA SER A 173 26.17 6.44 -10.39
C SER A 173 25.85 5.73 -11.73
N VAL A 174 25.53 6.49 -12.78
CA VAL A 174 25.67 6.02 -14.17
C VAL A 174 26.84 6.79 -14.77
N GLU A 175 27.71 6.08 -15.50
CA GLU A 175 28.92 6.61 -16.13
C GLU A 175 29.95 7.23 -15.17
N ASP A 176 30.83 6.38 -14.60
CA ASP A 176 32.22 6.37 -15.09
C ASP A 176 33.00 5.07 -14.71
N LYS A 177 34.16 4.86 -15.33
CA LYS A 177 35.25 3.93 -14.95
C LYS A 177 34.96 2.43 -15.00
N LYS A 178 34.68 1.93 -16.20
CA LYS A 178 35.40 0.75 -16.70
C LYS A 178 36.77 1.19 -17.24
N LEU A 179 37.89 0.87 -16.57
CA LEU A 179 39.15 0.43 -17.21
C LEU A 179 40.32 0.19 -16.24
N ASN A 180 41.05 -0.90 -16.54
CA ASN A 180 42.33 -1.40 -16.02
C ASN A 180 42.24 -2.36 -14.82
N LYS A 181 42.53 -3.66 -15.00
CA LYS A 181 43.83 -4.29 -15.34
C LYS A 181 44.86 -4.05 -14.22
N SER A 182 45.01 -4.94 -13.23
CA SER A 182 45.60 -6.30 -13.28
C SER A 182 47.13 -6.32 -13.37
N GLN A 183 47.82 -6.79 -12.31
CA GLN A 183 48.71 -7.98 -12.35
C GLN A 183 49.46 -8.25 -11.01
N VAL A 184 49.59 -9.55 -10.69
CA VAL A 184 50.80 -10.26 -10.18
C VAL A 184 51.59 -9.68 -9.00
N ASN A 185 51.64 -10.42 -7.88
CA ASN A 185 52.87 -11.13 -7.47
C ASN A 185 52.67 -12.24 -6.42
N ASN A 186 53.73 -13.03 -6.16
CA ASN A 186 53.68 -14.31 -5.44
C ASN A 186 54.46 -14.32 -4.09
N SER A 187 53.95 -15.06 -3.10
CA SER A 187 54.72 -15.95 -2.18
C SER A 187 55.75 -15.34 -1.17
N PRO A 188 56.32 -16.13 -0.21
CA PRO A 188 55.79 -17.23 0.63
C PRO A 188 56.24 -17.18 2.13
N LYS A 189 55.93 -18.24 2.93
CA LYS A 189 56.46 -18.57 4.30
C LYS A 189 55.92 -17.68 5.45
N LYS A 190 55.92 -18.01 6.76
CA LYS A 190 56.28 -19.15 7.67
C LYS A 190 55.56 -18.87 9.05
N GLU A 191 55.42 -19.68 10.12
CA GLU A 191 55.64 -21.11 10.48
C GLU A 191 54.88 -21.45 11.80
N GLY A 192 54.87 -22.72 12.26
CA GLY A 192 54.25 -23.20 13.52
C GLY A 192 52.74 -23.51 13.38
N GLY A 193 52.11 -24.47 14.06
CA GLY A 193 52.44 -25.33 15.22
C GLY A 193 51.15 -25.48 16.07
N ASP A 194 50.80 -26.57 16.75
CA ASP A 194 51.45 -27.87 17.00
C ASP A 194 50.36 -28.89 17.48
N LEU A 195 50.77 -30.13 17.80
CA LEU A 195 50.14 -31.14 18.67
C LEU A 195 49.05 -32.12 18.14
N SER A 196 49.30 -33.38 18.55
CA SER A 196 48.33 -34.43 18.95
C SER A 196 47.53 -35.21 17.90
N ARG A 197 48.05 -36.39 17.54
CA ARG A 197 47.26 -37.63 17.55
C ARG A 197 48.11 -38.85 17.92
N ASN A 198 47.84 -39.41 19.11
CA ASN A 198 48.47 -40.62 19.62
C ASN A 198 47.71 -41.90 19.20
N ASN A 199 48.31 -43.05 19.54
CA ASN A 199 47.77 -44.41 19.53
C ASN A 199 47.49 -45.03 18.15
N PHE A 200 48.41 -45.89 17.70
CA PHE A 200 48.17 -47.33 17.84
C PHE A 200 49.43 -48.02 18.37
N GLU A 201 49.25 -49.08 19.15
CA GLU A 201 50.28 -49.63 20.04
C GLU A 201 50.76 -51.01 19.54
N TYR A 202 52.03 -51.33 19.77
CA TYR A 202 52.62 -52.63 19.43
C TYR A 202 52.21 -53.69 20.46
N LEU A 203 52.11 -54.94 20.02
CA LEU A 203 52.30 -56.10 20.89
C LEU A 203 53.14 -57.14 20.15
N HIS A 204 54.38 -57.30 20.63
CA HIS A 204 55.30 -58.38 20.30
C HIS A 204 55.41 -59.25 21.54
N ASP A 205 55.47 -60.57 21.36
CA ASP A 205 56.24 -61.53 22.15
C ASP A 205 56.23 -62.85 21.35
N THR A 206 57.39 -63.40 20.95
CA THR A 206 58.18 -64.43 21.65
C THR A 206 57.38 -65.70 21.97
N SER A 207 57.85 -66.91 21.66
CA SER A 207 59.12 -67.37 21.04
C SER A 207 59.01 -68.87 20.75
N ASP A 208 59.89 -69.44 19.92
CA ASP A 208 60.41 -70.79 20.16
C ASP A 208 61.73 -71.02 19.39
N ASP A 209 62.61 -71.85 19.95
CA ASP A 209 63.96 -72.13 19.44
C ASP A 209 63.98 -73.27 18.40
N ALA A 210 64.56 -73.00 17.23
CA ALA A 210 65.08 -74.04 16.34
C ALA A 210 66.36 -73.54 15.64
N LYS A 211 67.51 -74.18 15.94
CA LYS A 211 68.77 -73.92 15.24
C LYS A 211 68.88 -74.81 14.01
N GLU A 212 68.35 -74.34 12.89
CA GLU A 212 68.74 -74.84 11.57
C GLU A 212 69.48 -73.75 10.78
N ILE A 213 70.28 -74.21 9.83
CA ILE A 213 71.35 -73.43 9.17
C ILE A 213 70.76 -72.29 8.34
N ASP A 214 71.33 -71.08 8.47
CA ASP A 214 71.04 -69.92 7.62
C ASP A 214 71.36 -70.21 6.15
N LEU A 215 70.42 -70.81 5.44
CA LEU A 215 70.32 -70.76 3.99
C LEU A 215 69.73 -69.40 3.61
N PRO A 216 70.47 -68.53 2.91
CA PRO A 216 69.99 -67.19 2.57
C PRO A 216 68.76 -67.29 1.65
N ASN A 217 67.73 -66.50 1.94
CA ASN A 217 66.43 -66.61 1.26
C ASN A 217 66.35 -65.85 -0.09
N ASP A 218 67.41 -65.16 -0.54
CA ASP A 218 67.50 -64.64 -1.91
C ASP A 218 68.08 -65.74 -2.84
N PRO A 219 67.38 -66.13 -3.93
CA PRO A 219 67.92 -67.04 -4.93
C PRO A 219 69.29 -66.64 -5.50
N ARG A 220 69.66 -65.35 -5.48
CA ARG A 220 71.01 -64.90 -5.82
C ARG A 220 72.05 -65.35 -4.82
N GLU A 221 71.78 -65.26 -3.53
CA GLU A 221 72.74 -65.64 -2.48
C GLU A 221 72.89 -67.16 -2.40
N ILE A 222 71.81 -67.93 -2.63
CA ILE A 222 71.88 -69.39 -2.80
C ILE A 222 72.79 -69.74 -3.98
N VAL A 223 72.62 -69.08 -5.12
CA VAL A 223 73.36 -69.42 -6.34
C VAL A 223 74.77 -68.82 -6.36
N GLU A 224 75.03 -67.69 -5.69
CA GLU A 224 76.38 -67.23 -5.38
C GLU A 224 77.10 -68.19 -4.42
N SER A 225 76.39 -68.77 -3.45
CA SER A 225 76.95 -69.82 -2.59
C SER A 225 77.29 -71.07 -3.39
N ALA A 226 76.40 -71.52 -4.28
CA ALA A 226 76.67 -72.63 -5.20
C ALA A 226 77.83 -72.33 -6.17
N ILE A 227 77.92 -71.11 -6.72
CA ILE A 227 79.04 -70.66 -7.54
C ILE A 227 80.34 -70.68 -6.74
N ARG A 228 80.37 -70.18 -5.49
CA ARG A 228 81.55 -70.24 -4.62
C ARG A 228 81.93 -71.67 -4.23
N MET A 229 80.97 -72.57 -4.07
CA MET A 229 81.22 -74.00 -3.87
C MET A 229 81.82 -74.67 -5.12
N LEU A 230 81.34 -74.31 -6.31
CA LEU A 230 81.91 -74.76 -7.60
C LEU A 230 83.29 -74.16 -7.86
N GLU A 231 83.52 -72.89 -7.53
CA GLU A 231 84.84 -72.23 -7.60
C GLU A 231 85.82 -72.90 -6.63
N HIS A 232 85.41 -73.18 -5.39
CA HIS A 232 86.28 -73.83 -4.41
C HIS A 232 86.56 -75.31 -4.77
N ALA A 233 85.57 -76.04 -5.31
CA ALA A 233 85.78 -77.38 -5.85
C ALA A 233 86.71 -77.35 -7.08
N SER A 234 86.54 -76.37 -7.96
CA SER A 234 87.39 -76.10 -9.13
C SER A 234 88.85 -75.87 -8.70
N GLU A 235 89.09 -75.02 -7.69
CA GLU A 235 90.42 -74.83 -7.10
C GLU A 235 91.00 -76.13 -6.50
N MET A 236 90.20 -76.91 -5.77
CA MET A 236 90.64 -78.20 -5.22
C MET A 236 90.97 -79.26 -6.28
N TYR A 237 90.33 -79.21 -7.46
CA TYR A 237 90.72 -80.05 -8.60
C TYR A 237 91.97 -79.51 -9.32
N LYS A 238 92.16 -78.19 -9.32
CA LYS A 238 93.34 -77.53 -9.89
C LYS A 238 94.62 -77.79 -9.07
N GLU A 239 94.51 -78.00 -7.76
CA GLU A 239 95.62 -78.51 -6.94
C GLU A 239 95.97 -79.99 -7.21
N LYS A 240 95.13 -80.72 -7.96
CA LYS A 240 95.37 -82.12 -8.38
C LYS A 240 95.88 -82.24 -9.83
N GLU A 241 96.57 -81.22 -10.34
CA GLU A 241 97.17 -81.20 -11.69
C GLU A 241 98.42 -82.12 -11.80
N SER A 242 98.28 -83.39 -11.43
CA SER A 242 99.30 -84.44 -11.60
C SER A 242 98.81 -85.65 -12.41
N ASP A 243 97.50 -85.93 -12.42
CA ASP A 243 96.89 -87.04 -13.17
C ASP A 243 95.78 -86.53 -14.10
N GLY A 244 95.84 -86.88 -15.38
CA GLY A 244 94.97 -86.35 -16.43
C GLY A 244 93.52 -86.83 -16.39
N GLU A 245 93.14 -87.71 -15.46
CA GLU A 245 91.83 -88.38 -15.41
C GLU A 245 90.66 -87.46 -15.03
N TYR A 246 90.94 -86.29 -14.42
CA TYR A 246 89.90 -85.37 -13.93
C TYR A 246 89.69 -84.13 -14.79
N LYS A 247 90.46 -83.94 -15.86
CA LYS A 247 90.39 -82.72 -16.68
C LYS A 247 89.03 -82.55 -17.34
N ASP A 248 88.51 -83.60 -17.97
CA ASP A 248 87.22 -83.56 -18.66
C ASP A 248 86.08 -83.24 -17.67
N LEU A 249 86.18 -83.69 -16.41
CA LEU A 249 85.20 -83.36 -15.37
C LEU A 249 85.27 -81.87 -14.97
N TYR A 250 86.48 -81.31 -14.87
CA TYR A 250 86.69 -79.88 -14.60
C TYR A 250 86.15 -79.01 -15.74
N ASP A 251 86.46 -79.35 -17.00
CA ASP A 251 86.02 -78.58 -18.17
C ASP A 251 84.49 -78.64 -18.32
N ASN A 252 83.85 -79.79 -18.06
CA ASN A 252 82.37 -79.92 -18.01
C ASN A 252 81.74 -79.05 -16.90
N LEU A 253 82.30 -79.07 -15.68
CA LEU A 253 81.80 -78.25 -14.56
C LEU A 253 81.94 -76.74 -14.84
N LEU A 254 83.01 -76.35 -15.55
CA LEU A 254 83.22 -74.97 -15.97
C LEU A 254 82.22 -74.56 -17.07
N GLU A 255 81.85 -75.47 -17.99
CA GLU A 255 80.80 -75.22 -18.98
C GLU A 255 79.42 -75.07 -18.30
N GLU A 256 79.04 -75.99 -17.41
CA GLU A 256 77.80 -75.90 -16.62
C GLU A 256 77.73 -74.62 -15.77
N GLN A 257 78.84 -74.22 -15.13
CA GLN A 257 78.93 -72.95 -14.39
C GLN A 257 78.64 -71.74 -15.29
N ASN A 258 79.11 -71.76 -16.55
CA ASN A 258 78.88 -70.68 -17.51
C ASN A 258 77.44 -70.68 -18.04
N GLU A 259 76.85 -71.85 -18.34
CA GLU A 259 75.44 -71.96 -18.73
C GLU A 259 74.48 -71.47 -17.62
N LEU A 260 74.76 -71.86 -16.36
CA LEU A 260 74.05 -71.36 -15.19
C LEU A 260 74.19 -69.84 -15.07
N LYS A 261 75.40 -69.29 -15.20
CA LYS A 261 75.66 -67.84 -15.15
C LYS A 261 74.85 -67.06 -16.20
N VAL A 262 74.89 -67.50 -17.46
CA VAL A 262 74.08 -66.93 -18.55
C VAL A 262 72.58 -67.05 -18.25
N THR A 263 72.14 -68.15 -17.65
CA THR A 263 70.74 -68.35 -17.26
C THR A 263 70.31 -67.38 -16.14
N ILE A 264 71.13 -67.17 -15.11
CA ILE A 264 70.87 -66.25 -14.00
C ILE A 264 70.82 -64.79 -14.46
N GLU A 265 71.72 -64.40 -15.37
CA GLU A 265 71.71 -63.07 -15.99
C GLU A 265 70.43 -62.84 -16.81
N ASN A 266 70.03 -63.82 -17.64
CA ASN A 266 68.79 -63.78 -18.40
C ASN A 266 67.54 -63.73 -17.52
N GLN A 267 67.50 -64.49 -16.41
CA GLN A 267 66.41 -64.42 -15.44
C GLN A 267 66.40 -63.07 -14.70
N SER A 268 67.56 -62.54 -14.31
CA SER A 268 67.69 -61.23 -13.68
C SER A 268 67.24 -60.07 -14.59
N LEU A 269 67.45 -60.17 -15.90
CA LEU A 269 66.91 -59.21 -16.87
C LEU A 269 65.38 -59.29 -16.94
N LYS A 270 64.82 -60.50 -17.06
CA LYS A 270 63.36 -60.72 -17.05
C LYS A 270 62.71 -60.18 -15.77
N LEU A 271 63.32 -60.39 -14.60
CA LEU A 271 62.86 -59.84 -13.32
C LEU A 271 62.86 -58.30 -13.31
N ARG A 272 63.92 -57.65 -13.81
CA ARG A 272 63.98 -56.17 -13.91
C ARG A 272 62.88 -55.61 -14.83
N ASP A 273 62.52 -56.32 -15.89
CA ASP A 273 61.47 -55.86 -16.82
C ASP A 273 60.05 -56.12 -16.26
N LEU A 274 59.84 -57.23 -15.55
CA LEU A 274 58.63 -57.46 -14.76
C LEU A 274 58.47 -56.40 -13.66
N GLU A 275 59.55 -56.02 -12.96
CA GLU A 275 59.52 -54.91 -11.99
C GLU A 275 59.09 -53.59 -12.64
N LYS A 276 59.63 -53.23 -13.82
CA LYS A 276 59.23 -52.01 -14.55
C LYS A 276 57.74 -52.06 -14.90
N LEU A 277 57.25 -53.21 -15.37
CA LEU A 277 55.83 -53.42 -15.69
C LEU A 277 54.94 -53.29 -14.45
N ILE A 278 55.31 -53.93 -13.34
CA ILE A 278 54.60 -53.81 -12.04
C ILE A 278 54.59 -52.36 -11.55
N LYS A 279 55.72 -51.64 -11.64
CA LYS A 279 55.82 -50.21 -11.27
C LYS A 279 54.94 -49.32 -12.16
N SER A 280 54.83 -49.63 -13.46
CA SER A 280 53.92 -48.96 -14.40
C SER A 280 52.45 -49.24 -14.08
N ASN A 281 52.08 -50.51 -13.93
CA ASN A 281 50.71 -50.94 -13.65
C ASN A 281 50.23 -50.37 -12.30
N ASN A 282 51.07 -50.37 -11.26
CA ASN A 282 50.76 -49.73 -9.98
C ASN A 282 50.54 -48.22 -10.08
N LYS A 283 51.18 -47.53 -11.05
CA LYS A 283 50.90 -46.12 -11.34
C LYS A 283 49.55 -45.94 -12.03
N GLN A 284 49.20 -46.81 -12.98
CA GLN A 284 47.89 -46.81 -13.64
C GLN A 284 46.76 -47.12 -12.66
N ILE A 285 46.90 -48.15 -11.82
CA ILE A 285 45.93 -48.52 -10.77
C ILE A 285 45.66 -47.32 -9.85
N LYS A 286 46.71 -46.65 -9.34
CA LYS A 286 46.55 -45.44 -8.51
C LYS A 286 45.83 -44.30 -9.26
N GLY A 287 46.07 -44.17 -10.57
CA GLY A 287 45.32 -43.28 -11.46
C GLY A 287 43.83 -43.61 -11.46
N PHE A 288 43.46 -44.83 -11.83
CA PHE A 288 42.06 -45.29 -11.86
C PHE A 288 41.38 -45.21 -10.49
N THR A 289 42.07 -45.52 -9.38
CA THR A 289 41.52 -45.31 -8.03
C THR A 289 41.18 -43.85 -7.77
N SER A 290 42.03 -42.90 -8.21
CA SER A 290 41.74 -41.47 -8.05
C SER A 290 40.56 -41.00 -8.92
N GLU A 291 40.43 -41.54 -10.13
CA GLU A 291 39.31 -41.26 -11.05
C GLU A 291 37.99 -41.82 -10.52
N ILE A 292 37.96 -43.06 -10.05
CA ILE A 292 36.80 -43.70 -9.40
C ILE A 292 36.33 -42.87 -8.20
N ASN A 293 37.25 -42.40 -7.35
CA ASN A 293 36.92 -41.54 -6.22
C ASN A 293 36.32 -40.19 -6.66
N GLN A 294 36.84 -39.57 -7.72
CA GLN A 294 36.28 -38.34 -8.29
C GLN A 294 34.87 -38.57 -8.89
N LEU A 295 34.67 -39.68 -9.59
CA LEU A 295 33.36 -40.06 -10.15
C LEU A 295 32.33 -40.35 -9.04
N GLN A 296 32.73 -41.01 -7.95
CA GLN A 296 31.87 -41.19 -6.77
C GLN A 296 31.50 -39.85 -6.10
N MET A 297 32.46 -38.94 -5.94
CA MET A 297 32.20 -37.58 -5.45
C MET A 297 31.30 -36.75 -6.38
N SER A 298 31.39 -36.96 -7.70
CA SER A 298 30.52 -36.31 -8.68
C SER A 298 29.09 -36.86 -8.62
N ASN A 299 28.95 -38.19 -8.62
CA ASN A 299 27.64 -38.86 -8.57
C ASN A 299 26.87 -38.55 -7.27
N THR A 300 27.55 -38.58 -6.12
CA THR A 300 26.93 -38.19 -4.83
C THR A 300 26.43 -36.75 -4.80
N ARG A 301 27.18 -35.79 -5.37
CA ARG A 301 26.71 -34.40 -5.54
C ARG A 301 25.53 -34.30 -6.50
N LEU A 302 25.53 -35.07 -7.59
CA LEU A 302 24.47 -35.06 -8.59
C LEU A 302 23.16 -35.61 -8.00
N ASN A 303 23.23 -36.69 -7.21
CA ASN A 303 22.08 -37.24 -6.47
C ASN A 303 21.55 -36.25 -5.43
N GLN A 304 22.41 -35.54 -4.69
CA GLN A 304 22.00 -34.47 -3.77
C GLN A 304 21.27 -33.34 -4.48
N ASN A 305 21.74 -32.93 -5.66
CA ASN A 305 21.07 -31.91 -6.48
C ASN A 305 19.69 -32.41 -6.99
N TYR A 306 19.60 -33.66 -7.44
CA TYR A 306 18.34 -34.27 -7.88
C TYR A 306 17.31 -34.37 -6.74
N GLU A 307 17.73 -34.82 -5.55
CA GLU A 307 16.88 -34.81 -4.36
C GLU A 307 16.37 -33.40 -4.01
N ASN A 308 17.22 -32.38 -4.13
CA ASN A 308 16.83 -31.00 -3.85
C ASN A 308 15.82 -30.48 -4.88
N GLN A 309 16.01 -30.79 -6.17
CA GLN A 309 15.04 -30.48 -7.22
C GLN A 309 13.68 -31.15 -6.98
N LEU A 310 13.64 -32.42 -6.55
CA LEU A 310 12.39 -33.10 -6.17
C LEU A 310 11.71 -32.42 -4.96
N LYS A 311 12.49 -32.00 -3.95
CA LYS A 311 11.97 -31.27 -2.78
C LYS A 311 11.42 -29.89 -3.16
N GLU A 312 12.01 -29.22 -4.16
CA GLU A 312 11.50 -27.95 -4.69
C GLU A 312 10.26 -28.13 -5.58
N GLN A 313 10.24 -29.14 -6.44
CA GLN A 313 9.07 -29.51 -7.24
C GLN A 313 7.86 -29.84 -6.35
N GLY A 314 8.07 -30.52 -5.21
CA GLY A 314 7.05 -30.75 -4.20
C GLY A 314 6.48 -29.45 -3.61
N LYS A 315 7.34 -28.50 -3.21
CA LYS A 315 6.92 -27.18 -2.71
C LYS A 315 6.13 -26.39 -3.75
N ILE A 316 6.61 -26.34 -5.00
CA ILE A 316 5.94 -25.66 -6.11
C ILE A 316 4.56 -26.29 -6.39
N SER A 317 4.45 -27.61 -6.26
CA SER A 317 3.18 -28.32 -6.42
C SER A 317 2.19 -28.01 -5.30
N GLN A 318 2.68 -27.84 -4.06
CA GLN A 318 1.86 -27.38 -2.93
C GLN A 318 1.37 -25.94 -3.13
N THR A 319 2.28 -24.99 -3.42
CA THR A 319 1.90 -23.58 -3.59
C THR A 319 0.95 -23.39 -4.77
N LEU A 320 1.15 -24.11 -5.89
CA LEU A 320 0.20 -24.13 -7.01
C LEU A 320 -1.19 -24.67 -6.60
N GLY A 321 -1.24 -25.65 -5.69
CA GLY A 321 -2.49 -26.16 -5.11
C GLY A 321 -3.18 -25.15 -4.18
N GLU A 322 -2.42 -24.33 -3.47
CA GLU A 322 -2.91 -23.25 -2.61
C GLU A 322 -3.44 -22.08 -3.45
N THR A 323 -2.68 -21.59 -4.43
CA THR A 323 -3.10 -20.53 -5.38
C THR A 323 -4.36 -20.93 -6.17
N ARG A 324 -4.54 -22.22 -6.50
CA ARG A 324 -5.78 -22.70 -7.14
C ARG A 324 -7.00 -22.58 -6.22
N LYS A 325 -6.86 -22.91 -4.93
CA LYS A 325 -7.95 -22.72 -3.94
C LYS A 325 -8.28 -21.25 -3.76
N GLU A 326 -7.25 -20.40 -3.67
CA GLU A 326 -7.41 -18.95 -3.53
C GLU A 326 -8.17 -18.36 -4.73
N ARG A 327 -7.78 -18.71 -5.97
CA ARG A 327 -8.52 -18.38 -7.19
C ARG A 327 -9.99 -18.78 -7.11
N ASP A 328 -10.27 -20.00 -6.68
CA ASP A 328 -11.63 -20.54 -6.63
C ASP A 328 -12.48 -19.83 -5.56
N THR A 329 -11.89 -19.43 -4.43
CA THR A 329 -12.56 -18.58 -3.43
C THR A 329 -12.80 -17.16 -3.94
N LEU A 330 -11.84 -16.54 -4.64
CA LEU A 330 -11.99 -15.20 -5.22
C LEU A 330 -13.04 -15.18 -6.33
N GLN A 331 -13.16 -16.25 -7.12
CA GLN A 331 -14.24 -16.37 -8.12
C GLN A 331 -15.61 -16.46 -7.44
N ALA A 332 -15.75 -17.25 -6.37
CA ALA A 332 -17.01 -17.37 -5.63
C ALA A 332 -17.42 -16.05 -4.94
N GLU A 333 -16.46 -15.26 -4.47
CA GLU A 333 -16.70 -13.90 -3.96
C GLU A 333 -17.12 -12.94 -5.10
N ASN A 334 -16.43 -12.97 -6.24
CA ASN A 334 -16.75 -12.14 -7.40
C ASN A 334 -18.16 -12.42 -7.96
N ASP A 335 -18.54 -13.70 -8.08
CA ASP A 335 -19.90 -14.15 -8.41
C ASP A 335 -20.94 -13.61 -7.43
N THR A 336 -20.59 -13.52 -6.14
CA THR A 336 -21.46 -13.03 -5.07
C THR A 336 -21.60 -11.50 -5.10
N LEU A 337 -20.50 -10.78 -5.37
CA LEU A 337 -20.51 -9.33 -5.55
C LEU A 337 -21.30 -8.93 -6.81
N THR A 338 -21.12 -9.65 -7.92
CA THR A 338 -21.88 -9.47 -9.16
C THR A 338 -23.39 -9.62 -8.90
N ARG A 339 -23.82 -10.62 -8.11
CA ARG A 339 -25.24 -10.76 -7.71
C ARG A 339 -25.74 -9.61 -6.85
N LYS A 340 -24.91 -9.02 -5.98
CA LYS A 340 -25.28 -7.84 -5.17
C LYS A 340 -25.46 -6.61 -6.05
N ILE A 341 -24.54 -6.35 -6.98
CA ILE A 341 -24.61 -5.24 -7.95
C ILE A 341 -25.92 -5.34 -8.75
N ASN A 342 -26.18 -6.50 -9.37
CA ASN A 342 -27.40 -6.74 -10.16
C ASN A 342 -28.71 -6.63 -9.34
N ASN A 343 -28.65 -6.69 -8.01
CA ASN A 343 -29.80 -6.47 -7.13
C ASN A 343 -29.94 -4.98 -6.77
N TYR A 344 -28.85 -4.30 -6.40
CA TYR A 344 -28.86 -2.86 -6.14
C TYR A 344 -29.24 -2.04 -7.37
N GLU A 345 -28.85 -2.47 -8.58
CA GLU A 345 -29.30 -1.85 -9.84
C GLU A 345 -30.82 -1.97 -10.02
N LYS A 346 -31.43 -3.11 -9.68
CA LYS A 346 -32.89 -3.29 -9.72
C LYS A 346 -33.59 -2.42 -8.69
N GLU A 347 -33.10 -2.43 -7.45
CA GLU A 347 -33.62 -1.65 -6.34
C GLU A 347 -33.57 -0.14 -6.64
N THR A 348 -32.44 0.34 -7.18
CA THR A 348 -32.25 1.72 -7.64
C THR A 348 -33.24 2.08 -8.75
N ASN A 349 -33.43 1.21 -9.75
CA ASN A 349 -34.40 1.44 -10.81
C ASN A 349 -35.85 1.47 -10.29
N THR A 350 -36.23 0.60 -9.34
CA THR A 350 -37.57 0.63 -8.73
C THR A 350 -37.80 1.91 -7.93
N LEU A 351 -36.83 2.35 -7.14
CA LEU A 351 -36.90 3.61 -6.37
C LEU A 351 -36.95 4.84 -7.28
N LEU A 352 -36.28 4.80 -8.44
CA LEU A 352 -36.32 5.88 -9.42
C LEU A 352 -37.70 6.00 -10.07
N ILE A 353 -38.32 4.86 -10.46
CA ILE A 353 -39.68 4.81 -11.00
C ILE A 353 -40.71 5.29 -9.96
N GLU A 354 -40.58 4.85 -8.71
CA GLU A 354 -41.44 5.28 -7.60
C GLU A 354 -41.32 6.79 -7.34
N ARG A 355 -40.09 7.32 -7.29
CA ARG A 355 -39.83 8.76 -7.12
C ARG A 355 -40.38 9.60 -8.28
N GLU A 356 -40.25 9.13 -9.51
CA GLU A 356 -40.89 9.79 -10.66
C GLU A 356 -42.42 9.78 -10.55
N SER A 357 -43.03 8.69 -10.10
CA SER A 357 -44.48 8.60 -9.90
C SER A 357 -44.96 9.60 -8.85
N ILE A 358 -44.29 9.65 -7.69
CA ILE A 358 -44.61 10.58 -6.59
C ILE A 358 -44.47 12.03 -7.06
N PHE A 359 -43.37 12.38 -7.74
CA PHE A 359 -43.14 13.73 -8.23
C PHE A 359 -44.20 14.18 -9.26
N ARG A 360 -44.63 13.27 -10.14
CA ARG A 360 -45.74 13.54 -11.08
C ARG A 360 -47.06 13.76 -10.33
N GLU A 361 -47.33 12.99 -9.28
CA GLU A 361 -48.55 13.14 -8.47
C GLU A 361 -48.57 14.45 -7.67
N GLU A 362 -47.46 14.82 -7.04
CA GLU A 362 -47.30 16.11 -6.33
C GLU A 362 -47.44 17.31 -7.28
N SER A 363 -46.76 17.27 -8.43
CA SER A 363 -46.86 18.31 -9.46
C SER A 363 -48.28 18.47 -9.99
N ASN A 364 -49.01 17.36 -10.22
CA ASN A 364 -50.42 17.39 -10.61
C ASN A 364 -51.33 17.97 -9.50
N LYS A 365 -51.09 17.65 -8.22
CA LYS A 365 -51.83 18.24 -7.09
C LYS A 365 -51.59 19.74 -6.99
N GLN A 366 -50.34 20.20 -7.14
CA GLN A 366 -50.01 21.62 -7.12
C GLN A 366 -50.67 22.37 -8.29
N LEU A 367 -50.64 21.80 -9.50
CA LEU A 367 -51.35 22.36 -10.67
C LEU A 367 -52.87 22.43 -10.45
N GLN A 368 -53.47 21.42 -9.83
CA GLN A 368 -54.90 21.43 -9.50
C GLN A 368 -55.24 22.49 -8.45
N SER A 369 -54.41 22.69 -7.42
CA SER A 369 -54.58 23.79 -6.46
C SER A 369 -54.55 25.13 -7.18
N SER A 370 -53.50 25.42 -7.96
CA SER A 370 -53.39 26.68 -8.68
C SER A 370 -54.52 26.93 -9.69
N GLN A 371 -55.12 25.88 -10.25
CA GLN A 371 -56.34 25.99 -11.08
C GLN A 371 -57.62 26.28 -10.28
N LEU A 372 -57.71 25.82 -9.02
CA LEU A 372 -58.82 26.17 -8.12
C LEU A 372 -58.66 27.61 -7.62
N ASP A 373 -57.46 27.99 -7.18
CA ASP A 373 -57.12 29.34 -6.72
C ASP A 373 -57.42 30.37 -7.83
N LEU A 374 -57.00 30.08 -9.07
CA LEU A 374 -57.26 30.94 -10.23
C LEU A 374 -58.76 31.04 -10.58
N ARG A 375 -59.55 29.99 -10.39
CA ARG A 375 -61.02 30.04 -10.55
C ARG A 375 -61.70 30.89 -9.47
N GLN A 376 -61.23 30.81 -8.22
CA GLN A 376 -61.73 31.65 -7.14
C GLN A 376 -61.48 33.13 -7.44
N VAL A 377 -60.25 33.50 -7.82
CA VAL A 377 -59.91 34.87 -8.23
C VAL A 377 -60.70 35.34 -9.46
N GLN A 378 -60.95 34.46 -10.44
CA GLN A 378 -61.83 34.78 -11.58
C GLN A 378 -63.27 35.06 -11.15
N GLN A 379 -63.80 34.31 -10.19
CA GLN A 379 -65.15 34.52 -9.69
C GLN A 379 -65.25 35.79 -8.83
N GLU A 380 -64.26 36.06 -7.96
CA GLU A 380 -64.17 37.31 -7.20
C GLU A 380 -64.10 38.55 -8.11
N LEU A 381 -63.37 38.47 -9.23
CA LEU A 381 -63.29 39.55 -10.22
C LEU A 381 -64.64 39.84 -10.90
N GLU A 382 -65.42 38.80 -11.24
CA GLU A 382 -66.75 38.97 -11.83
C GLU A 382 -67.75 39.52 -10.79
N ASP A 383 -67.68 39.03 -9.55
CA ASP A 383 -68.42 39.54 -8.39
C ASP A 383 -68.16 41.04 -8.14
N ILE A 384 -66.90 41.47 -8.22
CA ILE A 384 -66.48 42.87 -8.06
C ILE A 384 -66.99 43.72 -9.23
N LYS A 385 -66.92 43.19 -10.45
CA LYS A 385 -67.42 43.84 -11.68
C LYS A 385 -68.94 44.05 -11.63
N ASP A 386 -69.71 43.08 -11.16
CA ASP A 386 -71.16 43.24 -11.00
C ASP A 386 -71.53 44.22 -9.88
N LYS A 387 -70.80 44.21 -8.76
CA LYS A 387 -70.93 45.25 -7.71
C LYS A 387 -70.63 46.65 -8.28
N MET A 388 -69.61 46.78 -9.12
CA MET A 388 -69.26 48.04 -9.80
C MET A 388 -70.35 48.46 -10.81
N ASN A 389 -70.95 47.53 -11.55
CA ASN A 389 -72.08 47.81 -12.45
C ASN A 389 -73.31 48.32 -11.69
N ILE A 390 -73.61 47.72 -10.53
CA ILE A 390 -74.70 48.15 -9.64
C ILE A 390 -74.43 49.56 -9.08
N GLU A 391 -73.21 49.82 -8.59
CA GLU A 391 -72.86 51.15 -8.08
C GLU A 391 -72.82 52.23 -9.16
N ASN A 392 -72.40 51.91 -10.39
CA ASN A 392 -72.53 52.84 -11.52
C ASN A 392 -74.01 53.14 -11.84
N SER A 393 -74.90 52.13 -11.76
CA SER A 393 -76.35 52.33 -11.90
C SER A 393 -76.94 53.20 -10.79
N ASN A 394 -76.50 53.02 -9.54
CA ASN A 394 -76.91 53.83 -8.39
C ASN A 394 -76.43 55.29 -8.53
N ASN A 395 -75.18 55.51 -8.92
CA ASN A 395 -74.63 56.85 -9.17
C ASN A 395 -75.36 57.57 -10.32
N LEU A 396 -75.75 56.87 -11.39
CA LEU A 396 -76.54 57.45 -12.47
C LEU A 396 -77.93 57.93 -12.00
N LYS A 397 -78.60 57.17 -11.13
CA LYS A 397 -79.87 57.59 -10.51
C LYS A 397 -79.67 58.80 -9.59
N LEU A 398 -78.68 58.73 -8.70
CA LEU A 398 -78.38 59.82 -7.76
C LEU A 398 -78.03 61.13 -8.51
N MET A 399 -77.34 61.04 -9.66
CA MET A 399 -77.07 62.18 -10.53
C MET A 399 -78.34 62.75 -11.18
N GLN A 400 -79.30 61.89 -11.58
CA GLN A 400 -80.61 62.33 -12.08
C GLN A 400 -81.44 62.99 -10.98
N GLU A 401 -81.47 62.42 -9.77
CA GLU A 401 -82.14 62.99 -8.59
C GLU A 401 -81.54 64.35 -8.20
N LEU A 402 -80.21 64.48 -8.22
CA LEU A 402 -79.51 65.76 -8.01
C LEU A 402 -79.91 66.80 -9.06
N GLN A 403 -79.97 66.41 -10.34
CA GLN A 403 -80.36 67.30 -11.43
C GLN A 403 -81.82 67.73 -11.34
N GLN A 404 -82.72 66.84 -10.89
CA GLN A 404 -84.10 67.19 -10.58
C GLN A 404 -84.19 68.17 -9.40
N ALA A 405 -83.47 67.92 -8.30
CA ALA A 405 -83.44 68.79 -7.14
C ALA A 405 -82.91 70.20 -7.47
N LEU A 406 -81.86 70.30 -8.29
CA LEU A 406 -81.37 71.58 -8.83
C LEU A 406 -82.47 72.31 -9.62
N SER A 407 -83.18 71.61 -10.53
CA SER A 407 -84.27 72.22 -11.29
C SER A 407 -85.48 72.66 -10.42
N GLN A 408 -85.66 72.08 -9.23
CA GLN A 408 -86.67 72.51 -8.26
C GLN A 408 -86.21 73.76 -7.49
N ILE A 409 -84.92 73.83 -7.12
CA ILE A 409 -84.30 75.02 -6.52
C ILE A 409 -84.37 76.19 -7.50
N ASP A 410 -84.08 75.99 -8.79
CA ASP A 410 -84.16 77.03 -9.83
C ASP A 410 -85.60 77.56 -10.05
N ARG A 411 -86.63 76.73 -9.80
CA ARG A 411 -88.04 77.19 -9.80
C ARG A 411 -88.34 78.00 -8.55
N LEU A 412 -88.03 77.45 -7.37
CA LEU A 412 -88.26 78.13 -6.08
C LEU A 412 -87.52 79.47 -5.98
N ASN A 413 -86.33 79.60 -6.59
CA ASN A 413 -85.62 80.87 -6.69
C ASN A 413 -86.39 81.91 -7.52
N LYS A 414 -86.99 81.51 -8.65
CA LYS A 414 -87.83 82.41 -9.47
C LYS A 414 -89.13 82.78 -8.76
N ASP A 415 -89.78 81.82 -8.12
CA ASP A 415 -90.98 82.07 -7.31
C ASP A 415 -90.67 83.03 -6.15
N TYR A 416 -89.47 82.94 -5.57
CA TYR A 416 -88.97 83.86 -4.54
C TYR A 416 -88.59 85.24 -5.08
N GLU A 417 -87.98 85.34 -6.27
CA GLU A 417 -87.73 86.62 -6.96
C GLU A 417 -89.04 87.33 -7.31
N LEU A 418 -90.06 86.59 -7.76
CA LEU A 418 -91.42 87.10 -7.97
C LEU A 418 -92.01 87.62 -6.65
N LEU A 419 -92.00 86.82 -5.58
CA LEU A 419 -92.51 87.26 -4.26
C LEU A 419 -91.77 88.48 -3.70
N LEU A 420 -90.47 88.63 -3.99
CA LEU A 420 -89.71 89.84 -3.65
C LEU A 420 -90.23 91.05 -4.42
N SER A 421 -90.45 90.92 -5.73
CA SER A 421 -91.00 92.00 -6.56
C SER A 421 -92.43 92.41 -6.17
N GLU A 422 -93.31 91.44 -5.88
CA GLU A 422 -94.66 91.69 -5.36
C GLU A 422 -94.60 92.41 -4.01
N ARG A 423 -93.69 91.98 -3.11
CA ARG A 423 -93.48 92.62 -1.81
C ARG A 423 -92.96 94.05 -1.94
N GLU A 424 -92.07 94.32 -2.89
CA GLU A 424 -91.56 95.67 -3.15
C GLU A 424 -92.64 96.58 -3.73
N GLU A 425 -93.46 96.09 -4.67
CA GLU A 425 -94.56 96.89 -5.22
C GLU A 425 -95.72 97.07 -4.21
N LEU A 426 -96.01 96.08 -3.35
CA LEU A 426 -96.94 96.26 -2.22
C LEU A 426 -96.44 97.28 -1.20
N LEU A 427 -95.13 97.34 -0.93
CA LEU A 427 -94.54 98.41 -0.12
C LEU A 427 -94.68 99.78 -0.80
N ARG A 428 -94.59 99.83 -2.14
CA ARG A 428 -94.78 101.04 -2.95
C ARG A 428 -96.23 101.54 -2.91
N VAL A 429 -97.21 100.66 -3.17
CA VAL A 429 -98.65 100.94 -3.06
C VAL A 429 -99.02 101.35 -1.63
N LYS A 430 -98.40 100.73 -0.61
CA LYS A 430 -98.56 101.17 0.77
C LYS A 430 -98.03 102.60 0.97
N THR A 431 -96.81 102.91 0.55
CA THR A 431 -96.26 104.27 0.71
C THR A 431 -97.04 105.33 -0.07
N LEU A 432 -97.60 104.98 -1.23
CA LEU A 432 -98.49 105.85 -2.01
C LEU A 432 -99.83 106.11 -1.30
N SER A 433 -100.42 105.09 -0.66
CA SER A 433 -101.67 105.25 0.10
C SER A 433 -101.48 105.93 1.46
N GLU A 434 -100.29 105.83 2.06
CA GLU A 434 -99.87 106.64 3.22
C GLU A 434 -99.52 108.09 2.84
N SER A 435 -99.20 108.39 1.57
CA SER A 435 -98.95 109.75 1.04
C SER A 435 -100.19 110.39 0.38
N GLY A 436 -101.35 110.30 1.04
CA GLY A 436 -102.66 110.55 0.43
C GLY A 436 -102.84 111.90 -0.29
N VAL A 437 -103.31 111.82 -1.54
CA VAL A 437 -103.82 112.94 -2.36
C VAL A 437 -105.17 112.53 -2.94
N GLN A 438 -106.16 113.41 -2.89
CA GLN A 438 -107.46 113.19 -3.54
C GLN A 438 -107.39 113.56 -5.03
N GLY A 439 -107.90 112.70 -5.90
CA GLY A 439 -108.09 112.97 -7.32
C GLY A 439 -109.04 111.96 -7.94
N GLU A 440 -110.17 112.43 -8.46
CA GLU A 440 -111.07 111.63 -9.29
C GLU A 440 -110.53 111.66 -10.73
N GLU A 441 -110.12 110.51 -11.27
CA GLU A 441 -109.96 110.35 -12.72
C GLU A 441 -110.25 108.90 -13.12
N GLU A 442 -111.12 108.71 -14.12
CA GLU A 442 -111.48 107.38 -14.62
C GLU A 442 -110.34 106.81 -15.47
N THR A 443 -109.56 105.90 -14.91
CA THR A 443 -108.59 105.11 -15.69
C THR A 443 -109.02 103.65 -15.76
N ASN A 444 -109.23 103.15 -16.98
CA ASN A 444 -109.36 101.72 -17.25
C ASN A 444 -108.10 100.99 -16.76
N LEU A 445 -108.20 100.29 -15.63
CA LEU A 445 -107.26 99.24 -15.27
C LEU A 445 -107.59 98.01 -16.11
N ASP A 446 -106.94 97.94 -17.26
CA ASP A 446 -107.08 96.85 -18.21
C ASP A 446 -106.47 95.56 -17.65
N PHE A 447 -107.33 94.58 -17.37
CA PHE A 447 -106.94 93.29 -16.81
C PHE A 447 -106.39 92.32 -17.88
N GLU A 448 -106.28 92.70 -19.16
CA GLU A 448 -105.74 91.81 -20.21
C GLU A 448 -104.32 91.30 -19.94
N TRP A 449 -103.48 92.01 -19.17
CA TRP A 449 -102.12 91.54 -18.87
C TRP A 449 -102.13 90.30 -17.95
N LEU A 450 -103.01 90.29 -16.95
CA LEU A 450 -103.20 89.18 -16.01
C LEU A 450 -103.74 87.91 -16.68
N ALA A 451 -104.41 88.03 -17.83
CA ALA A 451 -104.90 86.90 -18.60
C ALA A 451 -103.82 86.22 -19.46
N LYS A 452 -102.63 86.81 -19.62
CA LYS A 452 -101.62 86.38 -20.59
C LYS A 452 -100.47 85.55 -19.99
N GLU A 453 -100.23 85.66 -18.69
CA GLU A 453 -99.24 84.88 -17.95
C GLU A 453 -99.76 83.46 -17.62
N PHE A 454 -101.08 83.25 -17.56
CA PHE A 454 -101.74 81.98 -17.18
C PHE A 454 -101.86 80.95 -18.33
N ASN A 455 -100.82 80.79 -19.16
CA ASN A 455 -100.81 79.76 -20.19
C ASN A 455 -100.36 78.40 -19.64
N TYR A 456 -101.31 77.62 -19.11
CA TYR A 456 -101.14 76.26 -18.57
C TYR A 456 -100.83 75.22 -19.67
N ASP A 457 -99.65 75.28 -20.30
CA ASP A 457 -99.18 74.24 -21.23
C ASP A 457 -98.69 72.99 -20.49
N ASN A 458 -99.68 72.24 -19.99
CA ASN A 458 -99.50 71.02 -19.22
C ASN A 458 -99.41 69.80 -20.17
N THR A 459 -98.28 69.64 -20.88
CA THR A 459 -98.04 68.50 -21.80
C THR A 459 -96.99 67.53 -21.23
N PRO A 460 -97.36 66.27 -20.90
CA PRO A 460 -96.44 65.29 -20.34
C PRO A 460 -95.85 64.34 -21.39
N THR A 461 -94.52 64.18 -21.35
CA THR A 461 -93.74 63.06 -21.91
C THR A 461 -92.53 62.81 -21.02
#